data_AF-A0A4Q6E7D8-F1
#
_entry.id   AF-A0A4Q6E7D8-F1
#
_cell.length_a   1.000
_cell.length_b   1.000
_cell.length_c   1.000
_cell.angle_alpha   90.00
_cell.angle_beta   90.00
_cell.angle_gamma   90.00
#
_symmetry.space_group_name_H-M   'P 1'
#
loop_
_entity.id
_entity.type
_entity.pdbx_description
1 polymer ?
#
loop_
_entity_poly.entity_id
_entity_poly.type
_entity_poly.pdbx_seq_one_letter_code
_entity_poly.pdbx_strand_id
1 'polypeptide(L)'
;LIDIGNWSDDVTVSWNKIHESNIAFLVGFGPNVPDDIGKLNVTVHHNYFYNNSERNPSTITGHIHVFNNYIKDVSGYGIGATIGVTLRTDYNYFENVKSPIRTDFNNSPGFVSGVETNFFDAACGNNAITTQASNWTPTSIYKYKNYVTTAQQAKIDIQAHAGPDYSITH
;
A
#
# COMPACT_ATOMS: atom_id res chain seq x y z
N LEU A 1 10.64 8.02 1.40
CA LEU A 1 11.32 7.85 0.09
C LEU A 1 10.44 8.33 -1.04
N ILE A 2 9.19 7.89 -1.13
CA ILE A 2 8.19 8.41 -2.09
C ILE A 2 7.14 9.21 -1.31
N ASP A 3 6.79 10.38 -1.80
CA ASP A 3 5.78 11.25 -1.21
C ASP A 3 4.88 11.78 -2.34
N ILE A 4 3.58 11.46 -2.29
CA ILE A 4 2.58 11.90 -3.27
C ILE A 4 1.60 12.81 -2.53
N GLY A 5 1.40 14.03 -2.99
CA GLY A 5 0.46 14.98 -2.36
C GLY A 5 0.24 16.20 -3.24
N ASN A 6 -0.35 17.25 -2.68
CA ASN A 6 -0.57 18.53 -3.36
C ASN A 6 -1.27 18.34 -4.71
N TRP A 7 -2.54 17.94 -4.71
CA TRP A 7 -3.38 17.80 -5.92
C TRP A 7 -2.97 16.66 -6.87
N SER A 8 -1.96 15.86 -6.52
CA SER A 8 -1.57 14.68 -7.31
C SER A 8 -2.76 13.73 -7.45
N ASP A 9 -2.91 13.16 -8.64
CA ASP A 9 -4.04 12.30 -8.98
C ASP A 9 -3.65 11.30 -10.06
N ASP A 10 -4.37 10.18 -10.12
CA ASP A 10 -4.17 9.10 -11.10
C ASP A 10 -2.70 8.59 -11.17
N VAL A 11 -2.07 8.45 -10.01
CA VAL A 11 -0.67 8.01 -9.91
C VAL A 11 -0.59 6.50 -9.78
N THR A 12 0.31 5.87 -10.54
CA THR A 12 0.69 4.46 -10.34
C THR A 12 2.14 4.34 -9.92
N VAL A 13 2.38 3.67 -8.79
CA VAL A 13 3.72 3.31 -8.31
C VAL A 13 3.87 1.80 -8.42
N SER A 14 4.78 1.34 -9.28
CA SER A 14 4.97 -0.09 -9.51
C SER A 14 6.39 -0.53 -9.80
N TRP A 15 6.67 -1.79 -9.48
CA TRP A 15 7.96 -2.46 -9.74
C TRP A 15 9.18 -1.79 -9.10
N ASN A 16 8.99 -1.13 -7.95
CA ASN A 16 10.09 -0.49 -7.21
C ASN A 16 10.61 -1.39 -6.08
N LYS A 17 11.89 -1.21 -5.72
CA LYS A 17 12.45 -1.65 -4.44
C LYS A 17 12.52 -0.44 -3.50
N ILE A 18 11.86 -0.52 -2.35
CA ILE A 18 11.74 0.57 -1.37
C ILE A 18 12.17 0.03 -0.01
N HIS A 19 13.34 0.43 0.47
CA HIS A 19 13.97 -0.24 1.61
C HIS A 19 14.85 0.65 2.47
N GLU A 20 15.24 0.14 3.64
CA GLU A 20 16.18 0.78 4.59
C GLU A 20 15.72 2.17 5.04
N SER A 21 14.42 2.32 5.31
CA SER A 21 13.83 3.62 5.64
C SER A 21 12.95 3.58 6.89
N ASN A 22 13.02 4.65 7.69
CA ASN A 22 12.06 4.85 8.78
C ASN A 22 10.66 5.23 8.23
N ILE A 23 10.61 6.01 7.14
CA ILE A 23 9.38 6.49 6.50
C ILE A 23 9.50 6.22 4.99
N ALA A 24 8.88 5.13 4.54
CA ALA A 24 9.07 4.64 3.18
C ALA A 24 8.22 5.40 2.15
N PHE A 25 6.90 5.45 2.33
CA PHE A 25 5.98 5.98 1.31
C PHE A 25 4.72 6.62 1.92
N LEU A 26 4.51 7.92 1.67
CA LEU A 26 3.30 8.66 2.03
C LEU A 26 2.44 9.03 0.81
N VAL A 27 1.12 8.90 0.96
CA VAL A 27 0.10 9.46 0.05
C VAL A 27 -0.77 10.45 0.84
N GLY A 28 -0.56 11.74 0.55
CA GLY A 28 -1.19 12.94 1.12
C GLY A 28 -0.48 13.54 2.34
N PHE A 29 -0.55 14.87 2.50
CA PHE A 29 0.22 15.64 3.48
C PHE A 29 -0.62 16.20 4.64
N GLY A 30 -1.18 15.33 5.46
CA GLY A 30 -1.88 15.69 6.70
C GLY A 30 -3.38 16.05 6.54
N PRO A 31 -4.09 16.28 7.66
CA PRO A 31 -5.56 16.28 7.70
C PRO A 31 -6.24 17.51 7.10
N ASN A 32 -5.52 18.62 6.91
CA ASN A 32 -6.09 19.91 6.54
C ASN A 32 -5.58 20.35 5.17
N VAL A 33 -5.77 19.51 4.16
CA VAL A 33 -5.43 19.82 2.77
C VAL A 33 -6.72 19.79 1.95
N PRO A 34 -7.53 20.89 1.95
CA PRO A 34 -8.78 20.97 1.19
C PRO A 34 -8.57 20.65 -0.30
N ASP A 35 -7.38 20.98 -0.77
CA ASP A 35 -6.82 20.76 -2.08
C ASP A 35 -6.77 19.29 -2.51
N ASP A 36 -6.75 18.34 -1.56
CA ASP A 36 -6.71 16.90 -1.84
C ASP A 36 -8.13 16.27 -1.90
N ILE A 37 -9.20 17.06 -1.71
CA ILE A 37 -10.58 16.58 -1.81
C ILE A 37 -10.88 16.13 -3.25
N GLY A 38 -11.27 14.87 -3.41
CA GLY A 38 -11.53 14.26 -4.73
C GLY A 38 -10.28 13.93 -5.54
N LYS A 39 -9.09 14.04 -4.93
CA LYS A 39 -7.78 13.72 -5.50
C LYS A 39 -7.15 12.51 -4.80
N LEU A 40 -5.87 12.27 -5.06
CA LEU A 40 -5.09 11.16 -4.52
C LEU A 40 -5.67 9.78 -4.89
N ASN A 41 -6.17 9.64 -6.12
CA ASN A 41 -6.43 8.32 -6.69
C ASN A 41 -5.08 7.67 -7.03
N VAL A 42 -4.63 6.74 -6.18
CA VAL A 42 -3.29 6.13 -6.30
C VAL A 42 -3.37 4.63 -6.36
N THR A 43 -2.61 4.04 -7.28
CA THR A 43 -2.40 2.60 -7.36
C THR A 43 -0.97 2.25 -6.98
N VAL A 44 -0.80 1.30 -6.05
CA VAL A 44 0.49 0.81 -5.60
C VAL A 44 0.55 -0.69 -5.82
N HIS A 45 1.39 -1.16 -6.75
CA HIS A 45 1.44 -2.59 -7.06
C HIS A 45 2.81 -3.12 -7.44
N HIS A 46 3.04 -4.42 -7.20
CA HIS A 46 4.28 -5.10 -7.57
C HIS A 46 5.55 -4.40 -7.04
N ASN A 47 5.44 -3.67 -5.93
CA ASN A 47 6.60 -3.10 -5.26
C ASN A 47 7.13 -4.07 -4.19
N TYR A 48 8.43 -4.01 -3.96
CA TYR A 48 9.10 -4.68 -2.87
C TYR A 48 9.45 -3.67 -1.77
N PHE A 49 8.69 -3.71 -0.68
CA PHE A 49 8.99 -2.98 0.54
C PHE A 49 9.76 -3.90 1.50
N TYR A 50 10.98 -3.55 1.89
CA TYR A 50 11.72 -4.37 2.84
C TYR A 50 12.62 -3.60 3.81
N ASN A 51 12.75 -4.11 5.02
CA ASN A 51 13.55 -3.50 6.09
C ASN A 51 13.21 -2.00 6.32
N ASN A 52 11.91 -1.70 6.33
CA ASN A 52 11.39 -0.38 6.62
C ASN A 52 10.75 -0.36 8.02
N SER A 53 10.67 0.80 8.66
CA SER A 53 9.94 0.92 9.93
C SER A 53 8.45 1.04 9.70
N GLU A 54 8.02 2.02 8.90
CA GLU A 54 6.61 2.37 8.73
C GLU A 54 6.28 2.89 7.33
N ARG A 55 4.98 2.96 7.01
CA ARG A 55 4.41 3.64 5.83
C ARG A 55 4.75 2.95 4.52
N ASN A 56 4.18 1.76 4.29
CA ASN A 56 4.44 0.91 3.12
C ASN A 56 3.17 0.57 2.30
N PRO A 57 2.36 1.55 1.84
CA PRO A 57 2.38 2.99 2.09
C PRO A 57 1.56 3.40 3.33
N SER A 58 1.65 4.66 3.76
CA SER A 58 0.64 5.30 4.61
C SER A 58 -0.17 6.29 3.81
N THR A 59 -1.49 6.24 3.98
CA THR A 59 -2.45 6.85 3.06
C THR A 59 -3.47 7.71 3.80
N ILE A 60 -3.80 8.85 3.20
CA ILE A 60 -4.81 9.78 3.69
C ILE A 60 -5.72 10.22 2.55
N THR A 61 -7.02 10.39 2.84
CA THR A 61 -8.09 10.74 1.87
C THR A 61 -8.04 9.95 0.54
N GLY A 62 -8.91 10.28 -0.43
CA GLY A 62 -8.90 9.68 -1.77
C GLY A 62 -9.28 8.19 -1.85
N HIS A 63 -9.08 7.61 -3.04
CA HIS A 63 -9.28 6.19 -3.32
C HIS A 63 -7.96 5.51 -3.69
N ILE A 64 -7.52 4.58 -2.86
CA ILE A 64 -6.19 4.01 -3.01
C ILE A 64 -6.29 2.49 -3.12
N HIS A 65 -5.58 1.94 -4.10
CA HIS A 65 -5.54 0.51 -4.36
C HIS A 65 -4.12 -0.01 -4.19
N VAL A 66 -3.91 -0.85 -3.17
CA VAL A 66 -2.62 -1.46 -2.86
C VAL A 66 -2.73 -2.95 -3.11
N PHE A 67 -2.12 -3.46 -4.18
CA PHE A 67 -2.27 -4.87 -4.54
C PHE A 67 -0.99 -5.52 -5.03
N ASN A 68 -0.85 -6.84 -4.85
CA ASN A 68 0.32 -7.59 -5.29
C ASN A 68 1.65 -6.91 -4.88
N ASN A 69 1.78 -6.39 -3.66
CA ASN A 69 3.07 -5.91 -3.15
C ASN A 69 3.68 -6.98 -2.22
N TYR A 70 5.00 -7.01 -2.14
CA TYR A 70 5.72 -7.81 -1.15
C TYR A 70 6.25 -6.88 -0.07
N ILE A 71 5.78 -7.07 1.17
CA ILE A 71 6.10 -6.23 2.32
C ILE A 71 6.78 -7.11 3.36
N LYS A 72 8.09 -6.91 3.57
CA LYS A 72 8.95 -7.79 4.35
C LYS A 72 9.70 -7.03 5.45
N ASP A 73 9.88 -7.64 6.62
CA ASP A 73 10.72 -7.13 7.71
C ASP A 73 10.35 -5.68 8.07
N VAL A 74 9.10 -5.48 8.49
CA VAL A 74 8.60 -4.15 8.86
C VAL A 74 8.39 -4.05 10.36
N SER A 75 9.20 -3.21 11.01
CA SER A 75 9.32 -3.16 12.48
C SER A 75 8.20 -2.36 13.17
N GLY A 76 7.49 -1.52 12.43
CA GLY A 76 6.33 -0.73 12.89
C GLY A 76 5.03 -1.21 12.25
N TYR A 77 4.64 -0.63 11.12
CA TYR A 77 3.44 -1.04 10.38
C TYR A 77 3.65 -1.03 8.86
N GLY A 78 2.95 -1.94 8.18
CA GLY A 78 2.92 -2.05 6.73
C GLY A 78 2.08 -0.93 6.11
N ILE A 79 0.81 -1.24 5.83
CA ILE A 79 -0.12 -0.31 5.18
C ILE A 79 -0.88 0.50 6.23
N GLY A 80 -0.86 1.83 6.10
CA GLY A 80 -1.61 2.75 6.96
C GLY A 80 -2.77 3.40 6.23
N ALA A 81 -3.95 3.49 6.86
CA ALA A 81 -5.12 4.16 6.30
C ALA A 81 -5.77 5.10 7.33
N THR A 82 -5.71 6.41 7.10
CA THR A 82 -6.22 7.43 8.01
C THR A 82 -6.93 8.57 7.27
N ILE A 83 -7.56 9.49 8.01
CA ILE A 83 -8.22 10.70 7.49
C ILE A 83 -9.21 10.33 6.37
N GLY A 84 -10.10 9.37 6.66
CA GLY A 84 -11.21 9.01 5.77
C GLY A 84 -10.86 8.41 4.41
N VAL A 85 -9.59 8.02 4.15
CA VAL A 85 -9.21 7.30 2.92
C VAL A 85 -10.11 6.09 2.69
N THR A 86 -10.47 5.85 1.43
CA THR A 86 -11.04 4.57 1.01
C THR A 86 -9.94 3.72 0.37
N LEU A 87 -9.48 2.72 1.12
CA LEU A 87 -8.37 1.86 0.75
C LEU A 87 -8.87 0.44 0.41
N ARG A 88 -8.42 -0.10 -0.72
CA ARG A 88 -8.55 -1.52 -1.05
C ARG A 88 -7.17 -2.18 -1.06
N THR A 89 -7.03 -3.27 -0.32
CA THR A 89 -5.81 -4.08 -0.26
C THR A 89 -6.08 -5.44 -0.86
N ASP A 90 -5.49 -5.78 -2.00
CA ASP A 90 -5.74 -7.06 -2.67
C ASP A 90 -4.45 -7.88 -2.86
N TYR A 91 -4.40 -9.14 -2.41
CA TYR A 91 -3.31 -10.10 -2.70
C TYR A 91 -1.88 -9.60 -2.42
N ASN A 92 -1.67 -8.73 -1.43
CA ASN A 92 -0.33 -8.42 -0.96
C ASN A 92 0.23 -9.59 -0.14
N TYR A 93 1.56 -9.76 -0.16
CA TYR A 93 2.28 -10.71 0.66
C TYR A 93 2.99 -9.97 1.79
N PHE A 94 2.62 -10.26 3.03
CA PHE A 94 3.27 -9.73 4.23
C PHE A 94 4.15 -10.81 4.88
N GLU A 95 5.41 -10.46 5.15
CA GLU A 95 6.39 -11.34 5.77
C GLU A 95 7.10 -10.64 6.93
N ASN A 96 7.00 -11.16 8.14
CA ASN A 96 7.64 -10.57 9.32
C ASN A 96 7.30 -9.06 9.49
N VAL A 97 6.00 -8.75 9.50
CA VAL A 97 5.48 -7.38 9.64
C VAL A 97 4.75 -7.24 10.98
N LYS A 98 5.21 -6.33 11.85
CA LYS A 98 4.66 -6.16 13.20
C LYS A 98 3.17 -5.79 13.22
N SER A 99 2.73 -4.91 12.33
CA SER A 99 1.31 -4.57 12.16
C SER A 99 1.02 -4.41 10.66
N PRO A 100 0.52 -5.46 9.97
CA PRO A 100 0.43 -5.44 8.52
C PRO A 100 -0.45 -4.33 7.95
N ILE A 101 -1.64 -4.13 8.52
CA ILE A 101 -2.57 -3.07 8.14
C ILE A 101 -3.06 -2.35 9.40
N ARG A 102 -3.02 -1.02 9.39
CA ARG A 102 -3.31 -0.18 10.56
C ARG A 102 -4.16 1.04 10.23
N THR A 103 -5.14 1.36 11.08
CA THR A 103 -5.96 2.59 10.98
C THR A 103 -6.06 3.38 12.29
N ASP A 104 -5.62 2.83 13.42
CA ASP A 104 -5.83 3.35 14.78
C ASP A 104 -4.74 4.32 15.27
N PHE A 105 -3.77 4.68 14.43
CA PHE A 105 -2.69 5.61 14.77
C PHE A 105 -3.04 7.09 14.56
N ASN A 106 -4.30 7.38 14.25
CA ASN A 106 -4.86 8.73 14.13
C ASN A 106 -6.31 8.72 14.65
N ASN A 107 -6.77 9.84 15.22
CA ASN A 107 -8.15 10.01 15.71
C ASN A 107 -9.20 10.00 14.58
N SER A 108 -8.76 10.10 13.32
CA SER A 108 -9.58 9.92 12.13
C SER A 108 -9.08 8.70 11.36
N PRO A 109 -9.69 7.51 11.53
CA PRO A 109 -9.30 6.32 10.78
C PRO A 109 -9.82 6.36 9.33
N GLY A 110 -9.17 5.62 8.43
CA GLY A 110 -9.66 5.34 7.08
C GLY A 110 -10.51 4.08 7.02
N PHE A 111 -11.03 3.73 5.84
CA PHE A 111 -11.83 2.54 5.56
C PHE A 111 -11.03 1.56 4.70
N VAL A 112 -10.90 0.31 5.15
CA VAL A 112 -10.09 -0.71 4.45
C VAL A 112 -10.96 -1.90 4.02
N SER A 113 -10.77 -2.38 2.79
CA SER A 113 -11.44 -3.56 2.23
C SER A 113 -10.46 -4.51 1.54
N GLY A 114 -10.85 -5.76 1.28
CA GLY A 114 -10.03 -6.77 0.60
C GLY A 114 -9.00 -7.47 1.49
N VAL A 115 -8.98 -7.17 2.79
CA VAL A 115 -8.01 -7.67 3.78
C VAL A 115 -7.86 -9.19 3.69
N GLU A 116 -8.97 -9.91 3.52
CA GLU A 116 -9.09 -11.36 3.43
C GLU A 116 -8.39 -11.99 2.22
N THR A 117 -8.04 -11.20 1.21
CA THR A 117 -7.34 -11.69 0.00
C THR A 117 -5.82 -11.68 0.14
N ASN A 118 -5.29 -10.96 1.14
CA ASN A 118 -3.85 -10.84 1.38
C ASN A 118 -3.32 -12.12 2.05
N PHE A 119 -2.03 -12.35 1.88
CA PHE A 119 -1.31 -13.40 2.61
C PHE A 119 -0.48 -12.78 3.73
N PHE A 120 -0.66 -13.26 4.95
CA PHE A 120 0.13 -12.88 6.12
C PHE A 120 0.90 -14.11 6.59
N ASP A 121 2.23 -14.02 6.62
CA ASP A 121 3.04 -15.12 7.14
C ASP A 121 2.89 -15.29 8.67
N ALA A 122 3.43 -16.38 9.19
CA ALA A 122 3.34 -16.70 10.62
C ALA A 122 4.11 -15.73 11.54
N ALA A 123 5.02 -14.92 10.99
CA ALA A 123 5.78 -13.94 11.76
C ALA A 123 5.08 -12.57 11.82
N CYS A 124 4.01 -12.37 11.07
CA CYS A 124 3.21 -11.15 11.14
C CYS A 124 2.49 -11.02 12.49
N GLY A 125 2.42 -9.79 13.00
CA GLY A 125 1.49 -9.44 14.05
C GLY A 125 0.07 -9.23 13.51
N ASN A 126 -0.80 -8.70 14.37
CA ASN A 126 -2.21 -8.49 14.01
C ASN A 126 -2.43 -7.21 13.21
N ASN A 127 -3.42 -7.24 12.32
CA ASN A 127 -4.02 -6.03 11.77
C ASN A 127 -4.71 -5.23 12.90
N ALA A 128 -4.69 -3.91 12.80
CA ALA A 128 -5.37 -2.99 13.70
C ALA A 128 -6.27 -2.05 12.89
N ILE A 129 -7.38 -2.59 12.41
CA ILE A 129 -8.40 -1.90 11.61
C ILE A 129 -9.60 -1.62 12.51
N THR A 130 -9.99 -0.34 12.61
CA THR A 130 -10.99 0.16 13.58
C THR A 130 -12.31 0.60 12.95
N THR A 131 -12.46 0.44 11.63
CA THR A 131 -13.62 0.86 10.86
C THR A 131 -14.24 -0.33 10.14
N GLN A 132 -15.51 -0.18 9.76
CA GLN A 132 -16.15 -1.13 8.85
C GLN A 132 -15.53 -1.01 7.45
N ALA A 133 -15.49 -2.13 6.73
CA ALA A 133 -14.96 -2.15 5.38
C ALA A 133 -15.81 -1.28 4.44
N SER A 134 -15.15 -0.56 3.52
CA SER A 134 -15.81 0.12 2.42
C SER A 134 -16.29 -0.88 1.36
N ASN A 135 -17.35 -0.53 0.63
CA ASN A 135 -17.83 -1.28 -0.54
C ASN A 135 -17.17 -0.85 -1.86
N TRP A 136 -16.23 0.09 -1.81
CA TRP A 136 -15.53 0.58 -2.99
C TRP A 136 -14.66 -0.52 -3.62
N THR A 137 -14.60 -0.53 -4.96
CA THR A 137 -13.74 -1.42 -5.72
C THR A 137 -13.04 -0.65 -6.85
N PRO A 138 -11.74 -0.88 -7.10
CA PRO A 138 -10.99 -0.21 -8.17
C PRO A 138 -11.55 -0.47 -9.57
N THR A 139 -12.35 -1.52 -9.75
CA THR A 139 -13.00 -1.86 -11.04
C THR A 139 -13.97 -0.79 -11.53
N SER A 140 -14.41 0.12 -10.67
CA SER A 140 -15.15 1.32 -11.10
C SER A 140 -14.28 2.35 -11.81
N ILE A 141 -12.95 2.24 -11.70
CA ILE A 141 -11.95 3.20 -12.21
C ILE A 141 -11.09 2.57 -13.32
N TYR A 142 -10.56 1.34 -13.16
CA TYR A 142 -9.76 0.67 -14.19
C TYR A 142 -9.79 -0.88 -14.11
N LYS A 143 -9.46 -1.54 -15.24
CA LYS A 143 -9.41 -3.02 -15.34
C LYS A 143 -8.06 -3.54 -14.86
N TYR A 144 -8.02 -4.12 -13.66
CA TYR A 144 -6.77 -4.65 -13.07
C TYR A 144 -6.73 -6.16 -12.90
N LYS A 145 -7.89 -6.85 -12.95
CA LYS A 145 -8.00 -8.29 -12.64
C LYS A 145 -7.11 -9.19 -13.51
N ASN A 146 -6.77 -8.77 -14.72
CA ASN A 146 -5.87 -9.52 -15.60
C ASN A 146 -4.39 -9.41 -15.20
N TYR A 147 -4.06 -8.46 -14.32
CA TYR A 147 -2.72 -8.20 -13.80
C TYR A 147 -2.58 -8.61 -12.32
N VAL A 148 -3.62 -9.24 -11.76
CA VAL A 148 -3.61 -9.76 -10.38
C VAL A 148 -3.20 -11.22 -10.42
N THR A 149 -2.31 -11.58 -9.52
CA THR A 149 -1.87 -12.95 -9.27
C THR A 149 -2.18 -13.31 -7.82
N THR A 150 -1.92 -14.54 -7.41
CA THR A 150 -1.95 -14.85 -5.97
C THR A 150 -0.83 -14.09 -5.27
N ALA A 151 -0.98 -13.85 -3.96
CA ALA A 151 0.07 -13.20 -3.17
C ALA A 151 1.40 -13.97 -3.23
N GLN A 152 1.35 -15.31 -3.26
CA GLN A 152 2.54 -16.16 -3.40
C GLN A 152 3.24 -15.96 -4.75
N GLN A 153 2.47 -15.91 -5.84
CA GLN A 153 3.03 -15.66 -7.16
C GLN A 153 3.58 -14.23 -7.26
N ALA A 154 2.85 -13.25 -6.71
CA ALA A 154 3.30 -11.85 -6.68
C ALA A 154 4.66 -11.73 -5.98
N LYS A 155 4.87 -12.40 -4.84
CA LYS A 155 6.17 -12.44 -4.16
C LYS A 155 7.29 -12.93 -5.09
N ILE A 156 7.07 -14.03 -5.81
CA ILE A 156 8.05 -14.60 -6.75
C ILE A 156 8.39 -13.58 -7.85
N ASP A 157 7.36 -13.02 -8.48
CA ASP A 157 7.53 -12.08 -9.59
C ASP A 157 8.26 -10.80 -9.14
N ILE A 158 7.91 -10.27 -7.97
CA ILE A 158 8.52 -9.08 -7.39
C ILE A 158 10.00 -9.30 -7.06
N GLN A 159 10.35 -10.45 -6.48
CA GLN A 159 11.73 -10.78 -6.20
C GLN A 159 12.58 -10.86 -7.48
N ALA A 160 11.99 -11.34 -8.58
CA ALA A 160 12.64 -11.47 -9.87
C ALA A 160 12.78 -10.13 -10.61
N HIS A 161 11.80 -9.22 -10.50
CA HIS A 161 11.66 -8.12 -11.45
C HIS A 161 11.59 -6.71 -10.84
N ALA A 162 11.39 -6.55 -9.52
CA ALA A 162 11.33 -5.21 -8.94
C ALA A 162 12.71 -4.53 -8.86
N GLY A 163 12.73 -3.22 -9.08
CA GLY A 163 13.93 -2.38 -9.06
C GLY A 163 14.55 -2.17 -10.44
N PRO A 164 15.71 -1.50 -10.49
CA PRO A 164 16.40 -1.21 -11.75
C PRO A 164 16.86 -2.51 -12.43
N ASP A 165 16.59 -2.61 -13.73
CA ASP A 165 17.18 -3.62 -14.59
C ASP A 165 18.54 -3.13 -15.10
N TYR A 166 19.61 -3.61 -14.47
CA TYR A 166 20.98 -3.27 -14.87
C TYR A 166 21.44 -3.97 -16.15
N SER A 167 20.63 -4.84 -16.75
CA SER A 167 20.94 -5.48 -18.04
C SER A 167 20.63 -4.58 -19.24
N ILE A 168 19.88 -3.50 -19.03
CA ILE A 168 19.58 -2.50 -20.07
C ILE A 168 20.66 -1.41 -20.04
N THR A 169 21.73 -1.61 -20.81
CA THR A 169 22.65 -0.51 -21.18
C THR A 169 21.99 0.35 -22.26
N HIS A 170 21.84 1.65 -21.99
CA HIS A 170 21.37 2.64 -22.97
C HIS A 170 22.46 3.01 -23.98
#